data_AF-A0AAE0X4D5-F1
#
_entry.id   AF-A0AAE0X4D5-F1
#
_cell.length_a   1.000
_cell.length_b   1.000
_cell.length_c   1.000
_cell.angle_alpha   90.00
_cell.angle_beta   90.00
_cell.angle_gamma   90.00
#
_symmetry.space_group_name_H-M   'P 1'
#
loop_
_entity.id
_entity.type
_entity.pdbx_description
1 polymer ?
#
loop_
_entity_poly.entity_id
_entity_poly.type
_entity_poly.pdbx_seq_one_letter_code
_entity_poly.pdbx_strand_id
1 'polypeptide(L)'
;MKTTLFYSLPVLAATTLASPVLMGRDATVTAAQLNNFQLFAQYSAASYCNNQNVPGQPIACTNDVCLAVQANQATTSSSFTGNITDVRGVIAVDDTAGLIVVSFRGSVSVRNWITDAVFTQIACDLVPGCLVHAGFFAAWSEVKPAVVAGLKSAVAANPSYKIVTTGHSLGAGLATIATAYLRKSGYAIDIYTYGSPRIGNRQFADFVTAQPGLENRVTHFDDPFARLPPILFNYRHTSPEYWFKNNATVNDVVQVCTGNANISCNAGTTGLDFDAHSSYFVKINGCSPPGGTPWRRDLTDAQLEDKLNSWAALDVALAENLAAANS
;
A
#
# COMPACT_ATOMS: atom_id res chain seq x y z
N MET A 1 65.18 -38.36 27.45
CA MET A 1 64.03 -38.03 28.31
C MET A 1 63.06 -37.20 27.48
N LYS A 2 61.83 -37.70 27.30
CA LYS A 2 60.74 -37.04 26.56
C LYS A 2 60.17 -35.90 27.41
N THR A 3 60.07 -34.68 26.88
CA THR A 3 59.15 -33.68 27.43
C THR A 3 58.66 -32.70 26.36
N THR A 4 57.51 -33.08 25.79
CA THR A 4 56.35 -32.31 25.31
C THR A 4 56.52 -30.80 25.06
N LEU A 5 56.43 -30.37 23.80
CA LEU A 5 56.09 -28.99 23.41
C LEU A 5 54.59 -28.75 23.61
N PHE A 6 54.23 -27.73 24.39
CA PHE A 6 52.86 -27.19 24.47
C PHE A 6 52.66 -26.16 23.36
N TYR A 7 51.80 -26.45 22.39
CA TYR A 7 51.24 -25.44 21.49
C TYR A 7 50.00 -24.82 22.15
N SER A 8 50.08 -23.54 22.49
CA SER A 8 48.92 -22.74 22.90
C SER A 8 48.16 -22.29 21.65
N LEU A 9 46.96 -22.84 21.40
CA LEU A 9 46.00 -22.26 20.46
C LEU A 9 45.40 -20.99 21.07
N PRO A 10 45.32 -19.86 20.34
CA PRO A 10 44.55 -18.72 20.78
C PRO A 10 43.05 -19.05 20.65
N VAL A 11 42.32 -18.99 21.76
CA VAL A 11 40.86 -19.01 21.78
C VAL A 11 40.38 -17.70 21.17
N LEU A 12 39.91 -17.76 19.93
CA LEU A 12 39.19 -16.65 19.30
C LEU A 12 37.80 -16.59 19.95
N ALA A 13 37.63 -15.71 20.94
CA ALA A 13 36.32 -15.37 21.46
C ALA A 13 35.53 -14.66 20.35
N ALA A 14 34.65 -15.39 19.67
CA ALA A 14 33.68 -14.81 18.76
C ALA A 14 32.69 -14.01 19.59
N THR A 15 32.92 -12.71 19.73
CA THR A 15 31.91 -11.77 20.23
C THR A 15 30.81 -11.71 19.17
N THR A 16 29.72 -12.45 19.39
CA THR A 16 28.48 -12.25 18.67
C THR A 16 28.00 -10.84 18.99
N LEU A 17 28.21 -9.89 18.07
CA LEU A 17 27.51 -8.62 18.09
C LEU A 17 26.03 -8.95 17.81
N ALA A 18 25.27 -9.17 18.87
CA ALA A 18 23.82 -9.09 18.79
C ALA A 18 23.49 -7.65 18.36
N SER A 19 23.14 -7.48 17.08
CA SER A 19 22.59 -6.22 16.60
C SER A 19 21.31 -5.96 17.39
N PRO A 20 21.19 -4.83 18.11
CA PRO A 20 19.91 -4.49 18.71
C PRO A 20 18.89 -4.34 17.59
N VAL A 21 17.75 -5.01 17.72
CA VAL A 21 16.58 -4.77 16.88
C VAL A 21 16.28 -3.27 17.01
N LEU A 22 16.53 -2.52 15.94
CA LEU A 22 16.22 -1.09 15.87
C LEU A 22 14.69 -0.94 15.80
N MET A 23 14.03 -1.07 16.96
CA MET A 23 12.67 -0.61 17.15
C MET A 23 12.69 0.92 17.09
N GLY A 24 12.09 1.46 16.02
CA GLY A 24 11.69 2.87 15.91
C GLY A 24 12.80 3.90 16.15
N ARG A 25 13.63 4.17 15.13
CA ARG A 25 14.16 5.54 14.99
C ARG A 25 13.12 6.36 14.25
N ASP A 26 12.83 7.57 14.73
CA ASP A 26 12.16 8.61 13.95
C ASP A 26 13.05 8.90 12.72
N ALA A 27 12.85 8.14 11.64
CA ALA A 27 13.45 8.45 10.36
C ALA A 27 12.72 9.67 9.82
N THR A 28 13.41 10.81 9.76
CA THR A 28 12.86 12.04 9.23
C THR A 28 12.57 11.88 7.75
N VAL A 29 11.29 11.93 7.38
CA VAL A 29 10.85 12.04 5.97
C VAL A 29 11.41 13.33 5.40
N THR A 30 12.09 13.24 4.25
CA THR A 30 12.63 14.44 3.59
C THR A 30 11.49 15.26 3.00
N ALA A 31 11.69 16.58 2.85
CA ALA A 31 10.69 17.43 2.19
C ALA A 31 10.32 16.94 0.77
N ALA A 32 11.29 16.40 0.03
CA ALA A 32 11.06 15.81 -1.29
C ALA A 32 10.17 14.55 -1.22
N GLN A 33 10.38 13.68 -0.23
CA GLN A 33 9.51 12.52 -0.01
C GLN A 33 8.09 12.95 0.40
N LEU A 34 7.95 13.94 1.28
CA LEU A 34 6.63 14.47 1.64
C LEU A 34 5.90 15.05 0.43
N ASN A 35 6.60 15.81 -0.43
CA ASN A 35 6.02 16.34 -1.67
C ASN A 35 5.55 15.20 -2.61
N ASN A 36 6.30 14.10 -2.68
CA ASN A 36 5.89 12.93 -3.45
C ASN A 36 4.66 12.24 -2.83
N PHE A 37 4.59 12.11 -1.50
CA PHE A 37 3.40 11.58 -0.82
C PHE A 37 2.16 12.44 -1.13
N GLN A 38 2.30 13.76 -1.13
CA GLN A 38 1.21 14.67 -1.50
C GLN A 38 0.84 14.53 -2.98
N LEU A 39 1.81 14.49 -3.90
CA LEU A 39 1.55 14.38 -5.33
C LEU A 39 0.85 13.06 -5.69
N PHE A 40 1.33 11.93 -5.18
CA PHE A 40 0.74 10.64 -5.54
C PHE A 40 -0.58 10.36 -4.80
N ALA A 41 -0.85 11.03 -3.67
CA ALA A 41 -2.18 11.06 -3.07
C ALA A 41 -3.19 11.75 -3.99
N GLN A 42 -2.77 12.83 -4.67
CA GLN A 42 -3.61 13.51 -5.67
C GLN A 42 -3.85 12.64 -6.92
N TYR A 43 -2.86 11.90 -7.40
CA TYR A 43 -3.06 10.92 -8.48
C TYR A 43 -4.00 9.78 -8.07
N SER A 44 -3.92 9.33 -6.81
CA SER A 44 -4.87 8.39 -6.24
C SER A 44 -6.28 8.98 -6.18
N ALA A 45 -6.44 10.24 -5.77
CA ALA A 45 -7.73 10.92 -5.76
C ALA A 45 -8.31 11.10 -7.18
N ALA A 46 -7.47 11.47 -8.15
CA ALA A 46 -7.85 11.65 -9.54
C ALA A 46 -8.41 10.37 -10.18
N SER A 47 -8.00 9.19 -9.71
CA SER A 47 -8.52 7.90 -10.20
C SER A 47 -10.04 7.74 -9.98
N TYR A 48 -10.64 8.48 -9.03
CA TYR A 48 -12.09 8.42 -8.78
C TYR A 48 -12.94 9.07 -9.87
N CYS A 49 -12.43 10.10 -10.54
CA CYS A 49 -13.16 10.84 -11.59
C CYS A 49 -12.61 10.63 -13.01
N ASN A 50 -11.35 10.21 -13.17
CA ASN A 50 -10.70 10.12 -14.49
C ASN A 50 -10.67 8.69 -15.05
N ASN A 51 -11.28 7.72 -14.37
CA ASN A 51 -11.22 6.29 -14.76
C ASN A 51 -12.04 5.91 -16.01
N GLN A 52 -12.67 6.88 -16.66
CA GLN A 52 -13.37 6.71 -17.94
C GLN A 52 -12.84 7.67 -19.01
N ASN A 53 -11.73 8.37 -18.73
CA ASN A 53 -11.14 9.29 -19.69
C ASN A 53 -10.61 8.53 -20.90
N VAL A 54 -10.66 9.18 -22.06
CA VAL A 54 -10.05 8.70 -23.29
C VAL A 54 -8.63 9.27 -23.45
N PRO A 55 -7.77 8.64 -24.27
CA PRO A 55 -6.40 9.11 -24.46
C PRO A 55 -6.33 10.59 -24.89
N GLY A 56 -5.37 11.33 -24.31
CA GLY A 56 -5.14 12.75 -24.55
C GLY A 56 -6.01 13.70 -23.71
N GLN A 57 -7.03 13.20 -23.00
CA GLN A 57 -7.82 14.05 -22.11
C GLN A 57 -7.01 14.48 -20.88
N PRO A 58 -7.07 15.77 -20.48
CA PRO A 58 -6.42 16.24 -19.26
C PRO A 58 -6.95 15.51 -18.02
N ILE A 59 -6.08 15.25 -17.05
CA ILE A 59 -6.50 14.82 -15.72
C ILE A 59 -7.10 16.01 -15.00
N ALA A 60 -8.37 15.89 -14.60
CA ALA A 60 -9.09 16.95 -13.92
C ALA A 60 -9.84 16.41 -12.70
N CYS A 61 -9.89 17.21 -11.63
CA CYS A 61 -10.60 16.86 -10.41
C CYS A 61 -11.58 17.95 -10.00
N THR A 62 -12.64 17.52 -9.32
CA THR A 62 -13.52 18.39 -8.53
C THR A 62 -12.97 18.54 -7.11
N ASN A 63 -13.47 19.53 -6.36
CA ASN A 63 -13.14 19.72 -4.94
C ASN A 63 -11.64 19.92 -4.65
N ASP A 64 -10.88 20.41 -5.63
CA ASP A 64 -9.46 20.74 -5.52
C ASP A 64 -8.55 19.60 -5.02
N VAL A 65 -8.97 18.34 -5.23
CA VAL A 65 -8.25 17.17 -4.71
C VAL A 65 -7.03 16.75 -5.54
N CYS A 66 -6.78 17.39 -6.69
CA CYS A 66 -5.60 17.12 -7.52
C CYS A 66 -4.96 18.34 -8.20
N LEU A 67 -4.90 19.48 -7.50
CA LEU A 67 -4.37 20.74 -8.03
C LEU A 67 -2.94 20.66 -8.59
N ALA A 68 -2.03 19.90 -7.95
CA ALA A 68 -0.66 19.73 -8.44
C ALA A 68 -0.62 18.91 -9.74
N VAL A 69 -1.45 17.87 -9.84
CA VAL A 69 -1.59 17.07 -11.07
C VAL A 69 -2.14 17.93 -12.22
N GLN A 70 -3.11 18.80 -11.93
CA GLN A 70 -3.65 19.74 -12.91
C GLN A 70 -2.64 20.82 -13.30
N ALA A 71 -1.86 21.33 -12.34
CA ALA A 71 -0.79 22.29 -12.61
C ALA A 71 0.31 21.72 -13.52
N ASN A 72 0.61 20.43 -13.39
CA ASN A 72 1.53 19.70 -14.26
C ASN A 72 0.96 19.40 -15.65
N GLN A 73 -0.33 19.67 -15.89
CA GLN A 73 -1.04 19.38 -17.13
C GLN A 73 -1.00 17.89 -17.52
N ALA A 74 -1.02 17.00 -16.53
CA ALA A 74 -1.00 15.56 -16.78
C ALA A 74 -2.19 15.14 -17.67
N THR A 75 -1.94 14.22 -18.60
CA THR A 75 -2.95 13.72 -19.54
C THR A 75 -3.18 12.23 -19.39
N THR A 76 -4.34 11.77 -19.81
CA THR A 76 -4.69 10.35 -19.82
C THR A 76 -4.00 9.66 -20.99
N SER A 77 -3.21 8.63 -20.74
CA SER A 77 -2.75 7.71 -21.78
C SER A 77 -3.80 6.66 -22.10
N SER A 78 -4.44 6.09 -21.08
CA SER A 78 -5.52 5.11 -21.22
C SER A 78 -6.24 4.93 -19.90
N SER A 79 -7.51 4.54 -19.93
CA SER A 79 -8.27 4.11 -18.76
C SER A 79 -8.58 2.62 -18.82
N PHE A 80 -8.85 1.99 -17.68
CA PHE A 80 -9.20 0.57 -17.60
C PHE A 80 -10.34 0.32 -16.62
N THR A 81 -11.16 -0.69 -16.92
CA THR A 81 -12.31 -1.10 -16.10
C THR A 81 -12.45 -2.62 -16.13
N GLY A 82 -12.66 -3.21 -14.96
CA GLY A 82 -13.16 -4.58 -14.79
C GLY A 82 -14.66 -4.54 -14.56
N ASN A 83 -15.43 -5.14 -15.45
CA ASN A 83 -16.90 -5.13 -15.37
C ASN A 83 -17.42 -6.08 -14.28
N ILE A 84 -16.68 -7.13 -13.96
CA ILE A 84 -17.07 -8.13 -12.95
C ILE A 84 -16.69 -7.63 -11.56
N THR A 85 -15.47 -7.12 -11.40
CA THR A 85 -14.95 -6.69 -10.09
C THR A 85 -15.14 -5.20 -9.79
N ASP A 86 -15.67 -4.41 -10.73
CA ASP A 86 -15.76 -2.93 -10.68
C ASP A 86 -14.43 -2.26 -10.34
N VAL A 87 -13.31 -2.90 -10.70
CA VAL A 87 -12.00 -2.25 -10.66
C VAL A 87 -11.95 -1.18 -11.70
N ARG A 88 -11.45 -0.01 -11.33
CA ARG A 88 -11.28 1.10 -12.26
C ARG A 88 -9.96 1.79 -12.02
N GLY A 89 -9.45 2.43 -13.06
CA GLY A 89 -8.25 3.24 -12.92
C GLY A 89 -7.85 3.91 -14.23
N VAL A 90 -6.77 4.66 -14.14
CA VAL A 90 -6.26 5.49 -15.22
C VAL A 90 -4.74 5.36 -15.27
N ILE A 91 -4.18 5.33 -16.49
CA ILE A 91 -2.76 5.50 -16.75
C ILE A 91 -2.60 6.92 -17.27
N ALA A 92 -1.93 7.76 -16.48
CA ALA A 92 -1.63 9.15 -16.81
C ALA A 92 -0.17 9.32 -17.23
N VAL A 93 0.08 10.34 -18.06
CA VAL A 93 1.41 10.81 -18.45
C VAL A 93 1.54 12.26 -17.98
N ASP A 94 2.64 12.52 -17.29
CA ASP A 94 2.99 13.85 -16.76
C ASP A 94 4.33 14.26 -17.37
N ASP A 95 4.26 15.08 -18.42
CA ASP A 95 5.46 15.54 -19.13
C ASP A 95 6.29 16.51 -18.30
N THR A 96 5.64 17.26 -17.40
CA THR A 96 6.30 18.22 -16.51
C THR A 96 7.20 17.50 -15.51
N ALA A 97 6.73 16.40 -14.94
CA ALA A 97 7.47 15.61 -13.97
C ALA A 97 8.22 14.41 -14.57
N GLY A 98 8.02 14.10 -15.86
CA GLY A 98 8.58 12.93 -16.54
C GLY A 98 8.07 11.62 -15.95
N LEU A 99 6.75 11.50 -15.73
CA LEU A 99 6.13 10.35 -15.06
C LEU A 99 5.11 9.63 -15.95
N ILE A 100 5.04 8.31 -15.78
CA ILE A 100 3.89 7.49 -16.17
C ILE A 100 3.26 6.96 -14.88
N VAL A 101 2.03 7.34 -14.59
CA VAL A 101 1.35 7.01 -13.34
C VAL A 101 0.17 6.07 -13.59
N VAL A 102 0.21 4.86 -13.02
CA VAL A 102 -0.89 3.90 -13.03
C VAL A 102 -1.66 4.02 -11.72
N SER A 103 -2.83 4.67 -11.75
CA SER A 103 -3.64 4.95 -10.58
C SER A 103 -4.88 4.05 -10.51
N PHE A 104 -5.06 3.34 -9.41
CA PHE A 104 -6.22 2.49 -9.15
C PHE A 104 -7.21 3.16 -8.20
N ARG A 105 -8.50 3.13 -8.57
CA ARG A 105 -9.60 3.66 -7.77
C ARG A 105 -9.89 2.75 -6.59
N GLY A 106 -10.17 3.35 -5.43
CA GLY A 106 -10.76 2.64 -4.30
C GLY A 106 -12.24 2.31 -4.48
N SER A 107 -12.83 1.71 -3.44
CA SER A 107 -14.26 1.39 -3.40
C SER A 107 -15.11 2.65 -3.28
N VAL A 108 -16.27 2.66 -3.93
CA VAL A 108 -17.30 3.69 -3.73
C VAL A 108 -18.10 3.48 -2.43
N SER A 109 -18.01 2.28 -1.83
CA SER A 109 -18.54 1.97 -0.49
C SER A 109 -17.53 1.17 0.32
N VAL A 110 -16.62 1.94 0.90
CA VAL A 110 -15.58 1.52 1.83
C VAL A 110 -16.20 0.76 3.03
N ARG A 111 -17.30 1.25 3.61
CA ARG A 111 -18.00 0.59 4.73
C ARG A 111 -18.51 -0.82 4.39
N ASN A 112 -19.16 -0.99 3.23
CA ASN A 112 -19.64 -2.30 2.78
C ASN A 112 -18.48 -3.28 2.60
N TRP A 113 -17.31 -2.79 2.15
CA TRP A 113 -16.15 -3.66 2.00
C TRP A 113 -15.72 -4.26 3.34
N ILE A 114 -15.72 -3.51 4.45
CA ILE A 114 -15.33 -4.08 5.77
C ILE A 114 -16.36 -5.12 6.24
N THR A 115 -17.66 -4.81 6.12
CA THR A 115 -18.72 -5.70 6.65
C THR A 115 -18.76 -7.03 5.89
N ASP A 116 -18.54 -6.97 4.57
CA ASP A 116 -18.73 -8.12 3.67
C ASP A 116 -17.41 -8.85 3.39
N ALA A 117 -16.28 -8.37 3.92
CA ALA A 117 -14.98 -8.92 3.59
C ALA A 117 -14.85 -10.37 4.05
N VAL A 118 -14.60 -11.25 3.08
CA VAL A 118 -14.20 -12.63 3.29
C VAL A 118 -12.70 -12.73 3.04
N PHE A 119 -11.93 -13.00 4.09
CA PHE A 119 -10.46 -12.97 4.07
C PHE A 119 -9.82 -14.26 3.53
N THR A 120 -10.34 -14.80 2.44
CA THR A 120 -9.80 -16.02 1.81
C THR A 120 -8.51 -15.72 1.05
N GLN A 121 -7.46 -16.51 1.32
CA GLN A 121 -6.21 -16.48 0.56
C GLN A 121 -6.19 -17.58 -0.51
N ILE A 122 -5.58 -17.29 -1.66
CA ILE A 122 -5.29 -18.25 -2.74
C ILE A 122 -3.81 -18.19 -3.11
N ALA A 123 -3.31 -19.27 -3.72
CA ALA A 123 -1.92 -19.33 -4.18
C ALA A 123 -1.63 -18.30 -5.27
N CYS A 124 -0.44 -17.72 -5.22
CA CYS A 124 0.09 -16.84 -6.24
C CYS A 124 1.42 -17.38 -6.79
N ASP A 125 1.76 -17.02 -8.03
CA ASP A 125 2.94 -17.50 -8.76
C ASP A 125 4.13 -16.53 -8.71
N LEU A 126 4.20 -15.64 -7.71
CA LEU A 126 5.29 -14.67 -7.54
C LEU A 126 6.54 -15.30 -6.92
N VAL A 127 6.38 -16.08 -5.84
CA VAL A 127 7.43 -16.71 -5.04
C VAL A 127 6.90 -18.02 -4.42
N PRO A 128 7.72 -19.04 -4.12
CA PRO A 128 7.25 -20.24 -3.45
C PRO A 128 6.52 -19.95 -2.13
N GLY A 129 5.38 -20.60 -1.92
CA GLY A 129 4.54 -20.39 -0.74
C GLY A 129 3.77 -19.06 -0.72
N CYS A 130 3.75 -18.31 -1.83
CA CYS A 130 2.97 -17.08 -1.92
C CYS A 130 1.47 -17.35 -1.81
N LEU A 131 0.81 -16.62 -0.92
CA LEU A 131 -0.65 -16.55 -0.83
C LEU A 131 -1.10 -15.08 -0.86
N VAL A 132 -2.18 -14.80 -1.60
CA VAL A 132 -2.77 -13.46 -1.73
C VAL A 132 -4.29 -13.53 -1.56
N HIS A 133 -4.91 -12.44 -1.14
CA HIS A 133 -6.36 -12.34 -1.02
C HIS A 133 -7.06 -12.66 -2.34
N ALA A 134 -8.03 -13.57 -2.32
CA ALA A 134 -8.73 -14.05 -3.51
C ALA A 134 -9.37 -12.91 -4.32
N GLY A 135 -10.05 -11.98 -3.63
CA GLY A 135 -10.67 -10.81 -4.25
C GLY A 135 -9.68 -9.90 -4.99
N PHE A 136 -8.55 -9.55 -4.36
CA PHE A 136 -7.53 -8.70 -4.99
C PHE A 136 -6.87 -9.40 -6.18
N PHE A 137 -6.64 -10.72 -6.10
CA PHE A 137 -6.09 -11.48 -7.22
C PHE A 137 -7.06 -11.58 -8.40
N ALA A 138 -8.35 -11.84 -8.15
CA ALA A 138 -9.36 -11.88 -9.20
C ALA A 138 -9.52 -10.51 -9.88
N ALA A 139 -9.61 -9.45 -9.08
CA ALA A 139 -9.69 -8.06 -9.51
C ALA A 139 -8.48 -7.65 -10.37
N TRP A 140 -7.25 -7.97 -9.93
CA TRP A 140 -6.05 -7.75 -10.73
C TRP A 140 -6.05 -8.58 -12.02
N SER A 141 -6.40 -9.86 -11.93
CA SER A 141 -6.42 -10.76 -13.10
C SER A 141 -7.34 -10.27 -14.20
N GLU A 142 -8.49 -9.68 -13.84
CA GLU A 142 -9.44 -9.09 -14.80
C GLU A 142 -8.83 -7.90 -15.55
N VAL A 143 -8.19 -6.95 -14.85
CA VAL A 143 -7.68 -5.72 -15.48
C VAL A 143 -6.24 -5.81 -15.98
N LYS A 144 -5.50 -6.85 -15.60
CA LYS A 144 -4.09 -7.05 -15.96
C LYS A 144 -3.83 -6.89 -17.47
N PRO A 145 -4.61 -7.47 -18.40
CA PRO A 145 -4.36 -7.30 -19.83
C PRO A 145 -4.42 -5.83 -20.29
N ALA A 146 -5.43 -5.09 -19.81
CA ALA A 146 -5.61 -3.67 -20.15
C ALA A 146 -4.50 -2.80 -19.55
N VAL A 147 -4.15 -3.02 -18.28
CA VAL A 147 -3.08 -2.29 -17.59
C VAL A 147 -1.72 -2.54 -18.27
N VAL A 148 -1.39 -3.79 -18.57
CA VAL A 148 -0.12 -4.14 -19.24
C VAL A 148 -0.05 -3.53 -20.64
N ALA A 149 -1.14 -3.59 -21.42
CA ALA A 149 -1.17 -3.00 -22.75
C ALA A 149 -1.04 -1.47 -22.70
N GLY A 150 -1.81 -0.81 -21.82
CA GLY A 150 -1.75 0.64 -21.66
C GLY A 150 -0.38 1.13 -21.16
N LEU A 151 0.20 0.45 -20.17
CA LEU A 151 1.53 0.77 -19.65
C LEU A 151 2.60 0.59 -20.73
N LYS A 152 2.55 -0.51 -21.50
CA LYS A 152 3.48 -0.76 -22.59
C LYS A 152 3.43 0.37 -23.63
N SER A 153 2.23 0.82 -24.01
CA SER A 153 2.05 1.94 -24.94
C SER A 153 2.60 3.25 -24.38
N ALA A 154 2.30 3.57 -23.12
CA ALA A 154 2.80 4.78 -22.47
C ALA A 154 4.33 4.80 -22.37
N VAL A 155 4.96 3.67 -22.02
CA VAL A 155 6.42 3.52 -21.94
C VAL A 155 7.07 3.60 -23.33
N ALA A 156 6.45 3.01 -24.36
CA ALA A 156 6.96 3.10 -25.72
C ALA A 156 6.95 4.55 -26.25
N ALA A 157 5.95 5.34 -25.87
CA ALA A 157 5.88 6.76 -26.21
C ALA A 157 6.84 7.62 -25.37
N ASN A 158 7.12 7.23 -24.12
CA ASN A 158 7.89 8.02 -23.15
C ASN A 158 8.97 7.17 -22.45
N PRO A 159 10.00 6.70 -23.17
CA PRO A 159 10.94 5.69 -22.66
C PRO A 159 11.85 6.18 -21.52
N SER A 160 12.00 7.49 -21.34
CA SER A 160 12.79 8.09 -20.26
C SER A 160 11.97 8.36 -18.99
N TYR A 161 10.65 8.16 -19.02
CA TYR A 161 9.78 8.54 -17.91
C TYR A 161 9.80 7.49 -16.82
N LYS A 162 9.71 7.96 -15.58
CA LYS A 162 9.65 7.09 -14.41
C LYS A 162 8.24 6.53 -14.27
N ILE A 163 8.14 5.23 -13.99
CA ILE A 163 6.86 4.56 -13.78
C ILE A 163 6.52 4.57 -12.30
N VAL A 164 5.30 4.99 -11.98
CA VAL A 164 4.75 4.96 -10.63
C VAL A 164 3.40 4.28 -10.64
N THR A 165 3.17 3.40 -9.67
CA THR A 165 1.84 2.86 -9.37
C THR A 165 1.31 3.52 -8.10
N THR A 166 0.02 3.81 -8.08
CA THR A 166 -0.60 4.39 -6.90
C THR A 166 -2.05 4.00 -6.75
N GLY A 167 -2.57 4.17 -5.55
CA GLY A 167 -3.96 3.91 -5.24
C GLY A 167 -4.29 4.21 -3.78
N HIS A 168 -5.58 4.34 -3.52
CA HIS A 168 -6.14 4.55 -2.20
C HIS A 168 -7.11 3.42 -1.83
N SER A 169 -7.15 3.02 -0.55
CA SER A 169 -8.10 2.03 -0.04
C SER A 169 -8.00 0.70 -0.82
N LEU A 170 -9.11 0.17 -1.35
CA LEU A 170 -9.10 -0.99 -2.25
C LEU A 170 -8.14 -0.81 -3.45
N GLY A 171 -8.07 0.40 -4.01
CA GLY A 171 -7.16 0.71 -5.13
C GLY A 171 -5.70 0.61 -4.73
N ALA A 172 -5.36 0.92 -3.48
CA ALA A 172 -4.03 0.76 -2.94
C ALA A 172 -3.61 -0.73 -2.92
N GLY A 173 -4.52 -1.62 -2.56
CA GLY A 173 -4.27 -3.06 -2.61
C GLY A 173 -4.05 -3.61 -4.02
N LEU A 174 -4.81 -3.08 -5.00
CA LEU A 174 -4.62 -3.38 -6.41
C LEU A 174 -3.30 -2.85 -6.95
N ALA A 175 -2.89 -1.64 -6.54
CA ALA A 175 -1.59 -1.09 -6.88
C ALA A 175 -0.46 -2.00 -6.36
N THR A 176 -0.56 -2.53 -5.14
CA THR A 176 0.45 -3.43 -4.55
C THR A 176 0.58 -4.72 -5.37
N ILE A 177 -0.52 -5.42 -5.64
CA ILE A 177 -0.45 -6.68 -6.41
C ILE A 177 -0.03 -6.42 -7.87
N ALA A 178 -0.51 -5.36 -8.51
CA ALA A 178 -0.12 -5.00 -9.87
C ALA A 178 1.38 -4.73 -9.94
N THR A 179 1.91 -3.94 -8.99
CA THR A 179 3.34 -3.62 -8.90
C THR A 179 4.19 -4.87 -8.74
N ALA A 180 3.77 -5.81 -7.90
CA ALA A 180 4.49 -7.06 -7.70
C ALA A 180 4.69 -7.83 -9.01
N TYR A 181 3.63 -7.95 -9.81
CA TYR A 181 3.66 -8.61 -11.12
C TYR A 181 4.41 -7.82 -12.17
N LEU A 182 4.26 -6.50 -12.22
CA LEU A 182 4.90 -5.64 -13.21
C LEU A 182 6.41 -5.56 -12.97
N ARG A 183 6.86 -5.43 -11.71
CA ARG A 183 8.27 -5.52 -11.33
C ARG A 183 8.87 -6.87 -11.69
N LYS A 184 8.15 -7.97 -11.41
CA LYS A 184 8.57 -9.33 -11.82
C LYS A 184 8.70 -9.47 -13.35
N SER A 185 7.93 -8.67 -14.10
CA SER A 185 7.96 -8.64 -15.57
C SER A 185 9.02 -7.68 -16.15
N GLY A 186 9.86 -7.07 -15.30
CA GLY A 186 11.00 -6.25 -15.71
C GLY A 186 10.77 -4.74 -15.71
N TYR A 187 9.60 -4.25 -15.27
CA TYR A 187 9.38 -2.80 -15.13
C TYR A 187 10.03 -2.26 -13.84
N ALA A 188 10.78 -1.16 -13.95
CA ALA A 188 11.24 -0.40 -12.79
C ALA A 188 10.13 0.55 -12.33
N ILE A 189 9.44 0.18 -11.25
CA ILE A 189 8.24 0.88 -10.76
C ILE A 189 8.44 1.26 -9.30
N ASP A 190 8.12 2.50 -8.95
CA ASP A 190 7.90 2.91 -7.56
C ASP A 190 6.42 2.83 -7.22
N ILE A 191 6.08 2.49 -5.98
CA ILE A 191 4.69 2.44 -5.53
C ILE A 191 4.43 3.41 -4.39
N TYR A 192 3.27 4.06 -4.45
CA TYR A 192 2.74 4.92 -3.40
C TYR A 192 1.30 4.51 -3.08
N THR A 193 1.08 4.00 -1.87
CA THR A 193 -0.24 3.54 -1.43
C THR A 193 -0.73 4.32 -0.23
N TYR A 194 -2.04 4.54 -0.16
CA TYR A 194 -2.69 5.31 0.91
C TYR A 194 -3.84 4.49 1.51
N GLY A 195 -3.80 4.24 2.82
CA GLY A 195 -4.81 3.44 3.50
C GLY A 195 -4.94 2.03 2.93
N SER A 196 -3.80 1.42 2.56
CA SER A 196 -3.78 0.11 1.91
C SER A 196 -4.10 -1.01 2.89
N PRO A 197 -4.97 -1.97 2.54
CA PRO A 197 -5.14 -3.19 3.31
C PRO A 197 -3.95 -4.15 3.10
N ARG A 198 -3.84 -5.17 3.96
CA ARG A 198 -2.89 -6.28 3.77
C ARG A 198 -3.34 -7.16 2.60
N ILE A 199 -2.41 -7.55 1.75
CA ILE A 199 -2.75 -8.18 0.45
C ILE A 199 -2.46 -9.68 0.42
N GLY A 200 -1.45 -10.13 1.16
CA GLY A 200 -1.04 -11.52 1.14
C GLY A 200 -0.33 -11.94 2.41
N ASN A 201 0.20 -13.14 2.37
CA ASN A 201 0.97 -13.70 3.47
C ASN A 201 2.38 -13.13 3.56
N ARG A 202 3.15 -13.63 4.53
CA ARG A 202 4.55 -13.24 4.73
C ARG A 202 5.38 -13.38 3.46
N GLN A 203 5.27 -14.50 2.73
CA GLN A 203 6.04 -14.75 1.51
C GLN A 203 5.75 -13.68 0.45
N PHE A 204 4.48 -13.32 0.25
CA PHE A 204 4.10 -12.23 -0.65
C PHE A 204 4.67 -10.88 -0.18
N ALA A 205 4.44 -10.51 1.09
CA ALA A 205 4.86 -9.22 1.62
C ALA A 205 6.38 -9.02 1.60
N ASP A 206 7.14 -10.06 1.98
CA ASP A 206 8.61 -10.05 1.95
C ASP A 206 9.12 -9.99 0.51
N PHE A 207 8.48 -10.72 -0.43
CA PHE A 207 8.81 -10.64 -1.85
C PHE A 207 8.65 -9.23 -2.39
N VAL A 208 7.49 -8.59 -2.19
CA VAL A 208 7.25 -7.23 -2.71
C VAL A 208 8.20 -6.21 -2.08
N THR A 209 8.43 -6.32 -0.77
CA THR A 209 9.38 -5.45 -0.03
C THR A 209 10.81 -5.57 -0.57
N ALA A 210 11.22 -6.77 -1.01
CA ALA A 210 12.56 -7.03 -1.52
C ALA A 210 12.73 -6.71 -3.02
N GLN A 211 11.65 -6.45 -3.75
CA GLN A 211 11.75 -6.11 -5.17
C GLN A 211 12.40 -4.74 -5.37
N PRO A 212 13.18 -4.55 -6.46
CA PRO A 212 13.76 -3.24 -6.76
C PRO A 212 12.67 -2.20 -7.06
N GLY A 213 12.87 -1.00 -6.52
CA GLY A 213 11.91 0.11 -6.58
C GLY A 213 11.54 0.58 -5.17
N LEU A 214 11.01 1.79 -5.05
CA LEU A 214 10.54 2.30 -3.77
C LEU A 214 9.20 1.67 -3.40
N GLU A 215 9.05 1.32 -2.12
CA GLU A 215 7.79 0.87 -1.50
C GLU A 215 7.36 1.94 -0.49
N ASN A 216 6.36 2.74 -0.85
CA ASN A 216 5.85 3.81 0.01
C ASN A 216 4.41 3.52 0.43
N ARG A 217 4.25 2.83 1.55
CA ARG A 217 2.94 2.59 2.16
C ARG A 217 2.65 3.65 3.21
N VAL A 218 1.72 4.54 2.91
CA VAL A 218 1.31 5.65 3.78
C VAL A 218 0.04 5.28 4.54
N THR A 219 0.06 5.46 5.85
CA THR A 219 -1.07 5.24 6.77
C THR A 219 -1.34 6.51 7.56
N HIS A 220 -2.59 6.74 7.95
CA HIS A 220 -3.00 7.98 8.61
C HIS A 220 -3.81 7.67 9.87
N PHE A 221 -3.36 8.23 11.00
CA PHE A 221 -4.01 8.16 12.31
C PHE A 221 -4.46 6.72 12.63
N ASP A 222 -5.71 6.52 13.02
CA ASP A 222 -6.32 5.24 13.38
C ASP A 222 -7.15 4.59 12.26
N ASP A 223 -6.83 4.90 10.98
CA ASP A 223 -7.46 4.32 9.79
C ASP A 223 -7.68 2.79 9.94
N PRO A 224 -8.95 2.31 9.96
CA PRO A 224 -9.27 0.90 10.14
C PRO A 224 -8.90 0.01 8.95
N PHE A 225 -8.77 0.54 7.73
CA PHE A 225 -8.52 -0.27 6.54
C PHE A 225 -7.12 -0.83 6.51
N ALA A 226 -6.14 -0.05 6.94
CA ALA A 226 -4.76 -0.49 7.02
C ALA A 226 -4.54 -1.56 8.10
N ARG A 227 -5.53 -1.80 8.97
CA ARG A 227 -5.56 -2.89 9.95
C ARG A 227 -6.17 -4.19 9.40
N LEU A 228 -6.64 -4.20 8.16
CA LEU A 228 -7.36 -5.33 7.57
C LEU A 228 -6.67 -5.85 6.30
N PRO A 229 -6.84 -7.15 5.97
CA PRO A 229 -7.30 -8.23 6.85
C PRO A 229 -6.36 -8.42 8.05
N PRO A 230 -6.87 -8.95 9.19
CA PRO A 230 -6.08 -9.18 10.40
C PRO A 230 -4.80 -10.02 10.20
N ILE A 231 -3.74 -9.70 10.96
CA ILE A 231 -2.48 -10.45 11.05
C ILE A 231 -2.74 -11.91 11.46
N LEU A 232 -3.70 -12.13 12.36
CA LEU A 232 -4.11 -13.45 12.84
C LEU A 232 -4.61 -14.38 11.74
N PHE A 233 -5.09 -13.83 10.61
CA PHE A 233 -5.47 -14.60 9.42
C PHE A 233 -4.32 -14.76 8.41
N ASN A 234 -3.07 -14.71 8.89
CA ASN A 234 -1.87 -14.90 8.06
C ASN A 234 -1.69 -13.81 6.98
N TYR A 235 -2.22 -12.61 7.19
CA TYR A 235 -1.96 -11.46 6.32
C TYR A 235 -0.83 -10.60 6.85
N ARG A 236 -0.02 -10.06 5.95
CA ARG A 236 1.15 -9.23 6.27
C ARG A 236 1.21 -8.00 5.37
N HIS A 237 1.85 -6.96 5.87
CA HIS A 237 2.08 -5.72 5.13
C HIS A 237 3.45 -5.69 4.47
N THR A 238 3.57 -4.94 3.38
CA THR A 238 4.87 -4.50 2.86
C THR A 238 5.53 -3.51 3.84
N SER A 239 6.85 -3.38 3.73
CA SER A 239 7.68 -2.49 4.55
C SER A 239 8.48 -1.54 3.66
N PRO A 240 8.75 -0.29 4.08
CA PRO A 240 8.32 0.35 5.33
C PRO A 240 6.88 0.91 5.29
N GLU A 241 6.35 1.20 6.47
CA GLU A 241 5.19 2.06 6.70
C GLU A 241 5.63 3.49 6.99
N TYR A 242 4.97 4.47 6.38
CA TYR A 242 5.05 5.88 6.73
C TYR A 242 3.75 6.32 7.40
N TRP A 243 3.73 6.31 8.73
CA TRP A 243 2.52 6.56 9.51
C TRP A 243 2.45 7.99 10.02
N PHE A 244 1.38 8.70 9.64
CA PHE A 244 1.09 10.05 10.11
C PHE A 244 0.27 9.96 11.41
N LYS A 245 0.89 10.30 12.56
CA LYS A 245 0.33 10.07 13.91
C LYS A 245 -0.88 10.94 14.27
N ASN A 246 -1.16 11.97 13.49
CA ASN A 246 -2.25 12.91 13.72
C ASN A 246 -2.71 13.51 12.39
N ASN A 247 -3.75 14.34 12.44
CA ASN A 247 -4.29 15.05 11.28
C ASN A 247 -3.33 16.09 10.67
N ALA A 248 -2.11 16.26 11.19
CA ALA A 248 -1.15 17.21 10.63
C ALA A 248 -0.45 16.58 9.41
N THR A 249 -0.36 17.35 8.33
CA THR A 249 0.27 16.96 7.08
C THR A 249 1.72 17.47 6.98
N VAL A 250 2.48 17.36 8.08
CA VAL A 250 3.83 17.92 8.23
C VAL A 250 4.86 16.84 8.57
N ASN A 251 6.14 17.11 8.30
CA ASN A 251 7.23 16.12 8.45
C ASN A 251 7.38 15.57 9.88
N ASP A 252 7.17 16.40 10.90
CA ASP A 252 7.47 16.08 12.30
C ASP A 252 6.49 15.09 12.95
N VAL A 253 5.48 14.63 12.19
CA VAL A 253 4.46 13.69 12.68
C VAL A 253 4.52 12.33 12.03
N VAL A 254 5.52 12.08 11.16
CA VAL A 254 5.69 10.80 10.49
C VAL A 254 6.57 9.86 11.31
N GLN A 255 6.04 8.69 11.66
CA GLN A 255 6.83 7.57 12.16
C GLN A 255 6.99 6.50 11.10
N VAL A 256 8.23 6.03 10.96
CA VAL A 256 8.56 4.96 10.03
C VAL A 256 8.59 3.63 10.77
N CYS A 257 7.68 2.74 10.42
CA CYS A 257 7.64 1.38 10.96
C CYS A 257 8.13 0.38 9.92
N THR A 258 9.03 -0.51 10.34
CA THR A 258 9.59 -1.56 9.47
C THR A 258 9.13 -2.94 9.92
N GLY A 259 9.09 -3.87 8.97
CA GLY A 259 8.67 -5.25 9.21
C GLY A 259 7.22 -5.52 8.82
N ASN A 260 6.95 -6.78 8.50
CA ASN A 260 5.71 -7.20 7.84
C ASN A 260 4.53 -7.45 8.79
N ALA A 261 4.77 -7.41 10.10
CA ALA A 261 3.80 -7.57 11.19
C ALA A 261 4.01 -6.52 12.30
N ASN A 262 4.54 -5.35 11.96
CA ASN A 262 4.83 -4.29 12.93
C ASN A 262 3.53 -3.68 13.49
N ILE A 263 3.44 -3.57 14.81
CA ILE A 263 2.28 -3.02 15.55
C ILE A 263 2.55 -1.68 16.22
N SER A 264 3.73 -1.09 16.03
CA SER A 264 4.12 0.20 16.63
C SER A 264 3.52 1.41 15.91
N CYS A 265 2.90 1.22 14.73
CA CYS A 265 2.23 2.26 13.94
C CYS A 265 0.71 1.98 13.83
N ASN A 266 0.08 2.21 12.66
CA ASN A 266 -1.37 2.12 12.48
C ASN A 266 -1.95 0.74 12.89
N ALA A 267 -1.20 -0.35 12.67
CA ALA A 267 -1.64 -1.69 13.06
C ALA A 267 -1.90 -1.87 14.56
N GLY A 268 -1.33 -1.02 15.42
CA GLY A 268 -1.56 -1.03 16.87
C GLY A 268 -2.73 -0.17 17.35
N THR A 269 -3.45 0.51 16.46
CA THR A 269 -4.58 1.37 16.84
C THR A 269 -5.91 0.61 16.91
N THR A 270 -6.89 1.25 17.55
CA THR A 270 -8.28 0.80 17.68
C THR A 270 -9.24 1.82 17.05
N GLY A 271 -10.54 1.54 17.01
CA GLY A 271 -11.56 2.47 16.55
C GLY A 271 -12.08 2.19 15.14
N LEU A 272 -12.98 3.05 14.65
CA LEU A 272 -13.63 2.97 13.34
C LEU A 272 -13.64 4.35 12.65
N ASP A 273 -12.48 5.01 12.57
CA ASP A 273 -12.38 6.34 11.98
C ASP A 273 -12.32 6.28 10.43
N PHE A 274 -13.49 6.44 9.80
CA PHE A 274 -13.59 6.55 8.34
C PHE A 274 -13.12 7.90 7.79
N ASP A 275 -13.02 8.93 8.63
CA ASP A 275 -12.49 10.23 8.22
C ASP A 275 -10.96 10.19 8.12
N ALA A 276 -10.30 9.49 9.05
CA ALA A 276 -8.88 9.16 8.95
C ALA A 276 -8.59 8.41 7.64
N HIS A 277 -9.43 7.42 7.29
CA HIS A 277 -9.30 6.70 6.02
C HIS A 277 -9.52 7.58 4.79
N SER A 278 -10.36 8.61 4.89
CA SER A 278 -10.67 9.47 3.74
C SER A 278 -9.72 10.67 3.60
N SER A 279 -8.75 10.83 4.51
CA SER A 279 -7.93 12.04 4.62
C SER A 279 -6.46 11.68 4.49
N TYR A 280 -5.93 11.81 3.27
CA TYR A 280 -4.52 11.56 2.94
C TYR A 280 -4.00 12.76 2.15
N PHE A 281 -3.59 13.82 2.86
CA PHE A 281 -3.19 15.15 2.36
C PHE A 281 -4.28 15.97 1.66
N VAL A 282 -5.22 15.28 1.03
CA VAL A 282 -6.46 15.80 0.44
C VAL A 282 -7.62 14.92 0.93
N LYS A 283 -8.86 15.35 0.71
CA LYS A 283 -10.02 14.44 0.79
C LYS A 283 -9.91 13.46 -0.38
N ILE A 284 -9.18 12.37 -0.19
CA ILE A 284 -8.68 11.52 -1.29
C ILE A 284 -9.79 10.79 -2.05
N ASN A 285 -10.97 10.64 -1.45
CA ASN A 285 -12.19 10.15 -2.09
C ASN A 285 -13.13 11.27 -2.55
N GLY A 286 -12.69 12.53 -2.55
CA GLY A 286 -13.53 13.71 -2.83
C GLY A 286 -14.06 13.79 -4.27
N CYS A 287 -13.51 12.98 -5.18
CA CYS A 287 -14.01 12.82 -6.55
C CYS A 287 -14.90 11.57 -6.74
N SER A 288 -15.21 10.83 -5.68
CA SER A 288 -16.14 9.71 -5.75
C SER A 288 -17.54 10.20 -6.14
N PRO A 289 -18.27 9.50 -7.02
CA PRO A 289 -19.63 9.91 -7.39
C PRO A 289 -20.52 10.06 -6.15
N PRO A 290 -21.37 11.12 -6.09
CA PRO A 290 -22.29 11.32 -4.99
C PRO A 290 -23.32 10.19 -4.93
N GLY A 291 -23.68 9.77 -3.71
CA GLY A 291 -24.67 8.71 -3.49
C GLY A 291 -24.06 7.31 -3.50
N GLY A 292 -22.89 7.13 -2.85
CA GLY A 292 -22.27 5.83 -2.62
C GLY A 292 -23.31 4.76 -2.31
N THR A 293 -23.11 3.54 -2.83
CA THR A 293 -24.12 2.47 -2.75
C THR A 293 -24.69 2.39 -1.34
N PRO A 294 -26.03 2.36 -1.16
CA PRO A 294 -26.65 2.31 0.15
C PRO A 294 -25.94 1.26 1.00
N TRP A 295 -25.44 1.69 2.15
CA TRP A 295 -24.77 0.78 3.06
C TRP A 295 -25.78 -0.25 3.55
N ARG A 296 -25.47 -1.54 3.39
CA ARG A 296 -26.30 -2.61 3.96
C ARG A 296 -26.06 -2.61 5.47
N ARG A 297 -27.15 -2.43 6.24
CA ARG A 297 -27.13 -2.39 7.70
C ARG A 297 -27.03 -3.80 8.30
N ASP A 298 -26.02 -4.57 7.92
CA ASP A 298 -25.87 -5.94 8.45
C ASP A 298 -25.24 -5.92 9.86
N LEU A 299 -24.48 -4.89 10.21
CA LEU A 299 -23.92 -4.61 11.53
C LEU A 299 -24.04 -3.12 11.84
N THR A 300 -24.24 -2.69 13.09
CA THR A 300 -24.15 -1.27 13.47
C THR A 300 -22.69 -0.80 13.52
N ASP A 301 -22.45 0.52 13.49
CA ASP A 301 -21.09 1.09 13.62
C ASP A 301 -20.40 0.60 14.91
N ALA A 302 -21.12 0.53 16.03
CA ALA A 302 -20.58 0.01 17.30
C ALA A 302 -20.21 -1.48 17.20
N GLN A 303 -21.06 -2.31 16.58
CA GLN A 303 -20.77 -3.73 16.39
C GLN A 303 -19.57 -3.95 15.45
N LEU A 304 -19.45 -3.12 14.42
CA LEU A 304 -18.32 -3.17 13.49
C LEU A 304 -17.03 -2.76 14.21
N GLU A 305 -17.07 -1.68 14.97
CA GLU A 305 -15.94 -1.21 15.78
C GLU A 305 -15.49 -2.26 16.80
N ASP A 306 -16.41 -2.86 17.55
CA ASP A 306 -16.11 -3.93 18.52
C ASP A 306 -15.41 -5.12 17.84
N LYS A 307 -15.89 -5.51 16.65
CA LYS A 307 -15.31 -6.60 15.86
C LYS A 307 -13.88 -6.26 15.40
N LEU A 308 -13.66 -5.04 14.89
CA LEU A 308 -12.34 -4.58 14.47
C LEU A 308 -11.36 -4.47 15.65
N ASN A 309 -11.83 -3.95 16.79
CA ASN A 309 -11.02 -3.82 18.01
C ASN A 309 -10.63 -5.19 18.57
N SER A 310 -11.53 -6.17 18.53
CA SER A 310 -11.24 -7.55 18.90
C SER A 310 -10.11 -8.15 18.05
N TRP A 311 -10.16 -7.96 16.73
CA TRP A 311 -9.07 -8.39 15.85
C TRP A 311 -7.77 -7.64 16.09
N ALA A 312 -7.81 -6.33 16.31
CA ALA A 312 -6.62 -5.53 16.60
C ALA A 312 -5.92 -6.02 17.88
N ALA A 313 -6.68 -6.33 18.95
CA ALA A 313 -6.12 -6.86 20.18
C ALA A 313 -5.45 -8.24 19.98
N LEU A 314 -6.08 -9.12 19.20
CA LEU A 314 -5.51 -10.44 18.86
C LEU A 314 -4.26 -10.31 17.99
N ASP A 315 -4.25 -9.37 17.04
CA ASP A 315 -3.11 -9.08 16.19
C ASP A 315 -1.92 -8.56 16.99
N VAL A 316 -2.15 -7.67 17.96
CA VAL A 316 -1.10 -7.18 18.88
C VAL A 316 -0.48 -8.33 19.65
N ALA A 317 -1.29 -9.16 20.31
CA ALA A 317 -0.79 -10.32 21.05
C ALA A 317 -0.03 -11.31 20.16
N LEU A 318 -0.49 -11.54 18.92
CA LEU A 318 0.21 -12.40 17.97
C LEU A 318 1.55 -11.79 17.52
N ALA A 319 1.58 -10.49 17.22
CA ALA A 319 2.79 -9.80 16.76
C ALA A 319 3.88 -9.80 17.85
N GLU A 320 3.52 -9.58 19.11
CA GLU A 320 4.44 -9.68 20.25
C GLU A 320 5.04 -11.08 20.37
N ASN A 321 4.22 -12.12 20.23
CA ASN A 321 4.69 -13.51 20.24
C ASN A 321 5.62 -13.83 19.05
N LEU A 322 5.32 -13.32 17.86
CA LEU A 322 6.16 -13.48 16.67
C LEU A 322 7.50 -12.73 16.82
N ALA A 323 7.52 -11.58 17.48
CA ALA A 323 8.76 -10.85 17.76
C ALA A 323 9.65 -11.63 18.73
N ALA A 324 9.07 -12.16 19.82
CA ALA A 324 9.79 -12.97 20.81
C ALA A 324 10.34 -14.28 20.24
N ALA A 325 9.70 -14.88 19.24
CA ALA A 325 10.18 -16.10 18.59
C ALA A 325 11.38 -15.88 17.65
N ASN A 326 11.66 -14.64 17.24
CA ASN A 326 12.75 -14.28 16.34
C ASN A 326 13.92 -13.57 17.04
N SER A 327 13.83 -13.35 18.35
CA SER A 327 14.88 -12.81 19.23
C SER A 327 15.66 -13.93 19.93
#